data_AF-A0AAE1E7S4-F1
#
_entry.id   AF-A0AAE1E7S4-F1
#
_cell.length_a   1.000
_cell.length_b   1.000
_cell.length_c   1.000
_cell.angle_alpha   90.00
_cell.angle_beta   90.00
_cell.angle_gamma   90.00
#
_symmetry.space_group_name_H-M   'P 1'
#
loop_
_entity.id
_entity.type
_entity.pdbx_description
1 polymer ?
#
loop_
_entity_poly.entity_id
_entity_poly.type
_entity_poly.pdbx_seq_one_letter_code
_entity_poly.pdbx_strand_id
1 'polypeptide(L)'
;MEDSAEHRIVDAPKELIQEVKTKWNSTYCMLERFSNLYKSAIRVLADHMRHDLQLSRTDLDLIFTAVEALRPFEEATREMSGENFTTIAKVIPMVRGLKEQMSINLKKRNCPMAKELQAQLQQRFSCPEESFILAASTFLDPRFKDQNQKEMLETAKRRLSQQLPPPDPEEVQLEKAVPQQAPVHKRKDSI
;
A
#
# COMPACT_ATOMS: atom_id res chain seq x y z
N MET A 1 -31.92 32.85 18.72
CA MET A 1 -32.59 31.56 18.92
C MET A 1 -32.18 30.73 17.72
N GLU A 2 -30.98 30.15 17.84
CA GLU A 2 -30.29 29.40 16.81
C GLU A 2 -30.97 28.05 16.67
N ASP A 3 -31.64 27.83 15.53
CA ASP A 3 -32.10 26.50 15.15
C ASP A 3 -30.96 25.87 14.34
N SER A 4 -30.08 25.18 15.06
CA SER A 4 -29.00 24.37 14.52
C SER A 4 -29.59 23.32 13.58
N ALA A 5 -29.46 23.57 12.28
CA ALA A 5 -29.60 22.55 11.26
C ALA A 5 -28.55 21.46 11.51
N GLU A 6 -28.92 20.43 12.27
CA GLU A 6 -28.25 19.15 12.28
C GLU A 6 -28.28 18.61 10.84
N HIS A 7 -27.21 18.89 10.10
CA HIS A 7 -26.88 18.18 8.88
C HIS A 7 -26.54 16.73 9.26
N ARG A 8 -27.57 15.93 9.52
CA ARG A 8 -27.49 14.48 9.43
C ARG A 8 -27.12 14.19 7.98
N ILE A 9 -25.84 14.02 7.72
CA ILE A 9 -25.38 13.34 6.51
C ILE A 9 -25.96 11.93 6.63
N VAL A 10 -27.12 11.74 6.02
CA VAL A 10 -27.71 10.42 5.82
C VAL A 10 -26.76 9.75 4.83
N ASP A 11 -25.83 8.95 5.36
CA ASP A 11 -24.94 8.13 4.54
C ASP A 11 -25.79 7.43 3.47
N ALA A 12 -25.38 7.56 2.20
CA ALA A 12 -26.10 6.95 1.09
C ALA A 12 -26.33 5.45 1.37
N PRO A 13 -27.50 4.88 1.00
CA PRO A 13 -27.79 3.47 1.20
C PRO A 13 -26.66 2.60 0.63
N LYS A 14 -26.06 1.77 1.49
CA LYS A 14 -25.00 0.85 1.08
C LYS A 14 -25.63 -0.45 0.61
N GLU A 15 -25.44 -0.78 -0.67
CA GLU A 15 -25.93 -2.02 -1.25
C GLU A 15 -25.08 -3.23 -0.83
N LEU A 16 -25.70 -4.41 -0.88
CA LEU A 16 -24.99 -5.67 -0.70
C LEU A 16 -24.07 -5.90 -1.90
N ILE A 17 -22.81 -6.20 -1.62
CA ILE A 17 -21.85 -6.60 -2.65
C ILE A 17 -21.86 -8.13 -2.70
N GLN A 18 -22.26 -8.71 -3.82
CA GLN A 18 -22.14 -10.15 -4.03
C GLN A 18 -20.74 -10.51 -4.51
N GLU A 19 -20.23 -11.65 -4.03
CA GLU A 19 -18.97 -12.19 -4.53
C GLU A 19 -19.07 -12.63 -5.99
N VAL A 20 -17.99 -12.43 -6.71
CA VAL A 20 -17.78 -12.91 -8.08
C VAL A 20 -16.59 -13.86 -8.02
N LYS A 21 -16.84 -15.16 -8.21
CA LYS A 21 -15.85 -16.24 -8.02
C LYS A 21 -14.53 -16.06 -8.77
N THR A 22 -14.54 -15.33 -9.89
CA THR A 22 -13.36 -15.12 -10.73
C THR A 22 -12.44 -13.98 -10.23
N LYS A 23 -12.85 -13.20 -9.23
CA LYS A 23 -12.12 -12.03 -8.73
C LYS A 23 -12.09 -12.02 -7.21
N TRP A 24 -10.93 -12.32 -6.63
CA TRP A 24 -10.75 -12.31 -5.17
C TRP A 24 -11.11 -10.96 -4.52
N ASN A 25 -10.90 -9.84 -5.22
CA ASN A 25 -11.29 -8.49 -4.76
C ASN A 25 -12.77 -8.40 -4.42
N SER A 26 -13.64 -9.10 -5.16
CA SER A 26 -15.08 -9.08 -4.90
C SER A 26 -15.44 -9.74 -3.56
N THR A 27 -14.77 -10.84 -3.23
CA THR A 27 -14.90 -11.50 -1.91
C THR A 27 -14.40 -10.58 -0.80
N TYR A 28 -13.26 -9.91 -0.99
CA TYR A 28 -12.78 -8.91 -0.03
C TYR A 28 -13.80 -7.78 0.18
N CYS A 29 -14.30 -7.16 -0.91
CA CYS A 29 -15.26 -6.07 -0.81
C CYS A 29 -16.56 -6.51 -0.14
N MET A 30 -17.03 -7.73 -0.38
CA MET A 30 -18.18 -8.31 0.31
C MET A 30 -17.94 -8.42 1.82
N LEU A 31 -16.81 -9.00 2.23
CA LEU A 31 -16.46 -9.18 3.64
C LEU A 31 -16.23 -7.85 4.36
N GLU A 32 -15.59 -6.88 3.71
CA GLU A 32 -15.40 -5.53 4.24
C GLU A 32 -16.75 -4.80 4.39
N ARG A 33 -17.63 -4.90 3.37
CA ARG A 33 -18.98 -4.34 3.44
C ARG A 33 -19.79 -4.96 4.57
N PHE A 34 -19.78 -6.28 4.67
CA PHE A 34 -20.42 -7.00 5.76
C PHE A 34 -19.88 -6.52 7.12
N SER A 35 -18.57 -6.41 7.26
CA SER A 35 -17.94 -5.96 8.52
C SER A 35 -18.39 -4.57 8.94
N ASN A 36 -18.53 -3.66 7.97
CA ASN A 36 -19.02 -2.30 8.20
C ASN A 36 -20.51 -2.24 8.57
N LEU A 37 -21.32 -3.15 8.04
CA LEU A 37 -22.77 -3.19 8.26
C LEU A 37 -23.21 -4.16 9.36
N TYR A 38 -22.29 -4.96 9.91
CA TYR A 38 -22.62 -6.07 10.81
C TYR A 38 -23.49 -5.65 12.01
N LYS A 39 -23.20 -4.49 12.62
CA LYS A 39 -23.98 -3.96 13.75
C LYS A 39 -25.43 -3.64 13.35
N SER A 40 -25.65 -3.13 12.15
CA SER A 40 -26.99 -2.87 11.62
C SER A 40 -27.68 -4.17 11.24
N ALA A 41 -26.94 -5.11 10.62
CA ALA A 41 -27.45 -6.42 10.23
C ALA A 41 -27.95 -7.22 11.43
N ILE A 42 -27.18 -7.31 12.53
CA ILE A 42 -27.59 -8.06 13.72
C ILE A 42 -28.82 -7.45 14.39
N ARG A 43 -28.97 -6.12 14.37
CA ARG A 43 -30.16 -5.43 14.88
C ARG A 43 -31.40 -5.81 14.07
N VAL A 44 -31.31 -5.74 12.74
CA VAL A 44 -32.42 -6.13 11.86
C VAL A 44 -32.78 -7.61 12.04
N LEU A 45 -31.79 -8.49 12.15
CA LEU A 45 -32.04 -9.92 12.42
C LEU A 45 -32.73 -10.15 13.76
N ALA A 46 -32.35 -9.40 14.80
CA ALA A 46 -33.00 -9.46 16.10
C ALA A 46 -34.46 -8.96 16.03
N ASP A 47 -34.70 -7.85 15.34
CA ASP A 47 -36.05 -7.27 15.15
C ASP A 47 -36.99 -8.26 14.42
N HIS A 48 -36.44 -9.13 13.57
CA HIS A 48 -37.19 -10.15 12.82
C HIS A 48 -37.11 -11.55 13.44
N MET A 49 -36.55 -11.70 14.66
CA MET A 49 -36.38 -12.99 15.35
C MET A 49 -35.59 -14.04 14.54
N ARG A 50 -34.72 -13.60 13.62
CA ARG A 50 -33.90 -14.44 12.73
C ARG A 50 -32.54 -14.78 13.34
N HIS A 51 -32.57 -15.39 14.52
CA HIS A 51 -31.36 -15.83 15.22
C HIS A 51 -30.62 -16.95 14.47
N ASP A 52 -31.33 -17.70 13.63
CA ASP A 52 -30.81 -18.75 12.76
C ASP A 52 -29.76 -18.25 11.75
N LEU A 53 -29.81 -16.96 11.40
CA LEU A 53 -28.89 -16.34 10.43
C LEU A 53 -27.69 -15.63 11.10
N GLN A 54 -27.60 -15.64 12.43
CA GLN A 54 -26.50 -14.97 13.13
C GLN A 54 -25.22 -15.81 13.05
N LEU A 55 -24.14 -15.18 12.61
CA LEU A 55 -22.82 -15.80 12.61
C LEU A 55 -22.30 -15.98 14.04
N SER A 56 -21.53 -17.05 14.26
CA SER A 56 -20.88 -17.26 15.55
C SER A 56 -19.82 -16.19 15.80
N ARG A 57 -19.45 -15.98 17.08
CA ARG A 57 -18.33 -15.08 17.43
C ARG A 57 -17.04 -15.48 16.72
N THR A 58 -16.80 -16.77 16.56
CA THR A 58 -15.62 -17.31 15.89
C THR A 58 -15.62 -16.97 14.41
N ASP A 59 -16.75 -17.10 13.72
CA ASP A 59 -16.87 -16.75 12.30
C ASP A 59 -16.65 -15.24 12.08
N LEU A 60 -17.19 -14.41 12.98
CA LEU A 60 -17.00 -12.97 12.93
C LEU A 60 -15.55 -12.57 13.14
N ASP A 61 -14.89 -13.15 14.15
CA ASP A 61 -13.46 -12.94 14.37
C ASP A 61 -12.63 -13.36 13.16
N LEU A 62 -12.98 -14.48 12.52
CA LEU A 62 -12.32 -14.93 11.30
C LEU A 62 -12.50 -13.91 10.17
N ILE A 63 -13.72 -13.41 9.94
CA ILE A 63 -14.01 -12.40 8.92
C ILE A 63 -13.22 -11.12 9.18
N PHE A 64 -13.27 -10.59 10.40
CA PHE A 64 -12.59 -9.33 10.73
C PHE A 64 -11.07 -9.44 10.59
N THR A 65 -10.49 -10.55 11.05
CA THR A 65 -9.05 -10.78 10.91
C THR A 65 -8.63 -11.03 9.46
N ALA A 66 -9.47 -11.69 8.65
CA ALA A 66 -9.22 -11.85 7.22
C ALA A 66 -9.27 -10.52 6.48
N VAL A 67 -10.27 -9.66 6.75
CA VAL A 67 -10.36 -8.30 6.16
C VAL A 67 -9.13 -7.47 6.54
N GLU A 68 -8.70 -7.49 7.79
CA GLU A 68 -7.50 -6.77 8.24
C GLU A 68 -6.23 -7.26 7.52
N ALA A 69 -6.07 -8.58 7.34
CA ALA A 69 -4.92 -9.16 6.66
C ALA A 69 -4.92 -8.90 5.14
N LEU A 70 -6.10 -8.89 4.50
CA LEU A 70 -6.24 -8.74 3.05
C LEU A 70 -6.25 -7.28 2.59
N ARG A 71 -6.64 -6.34 3.45
CA ARG A 71 -6.68 -4.90 3.12
C ARG A 71 -5.43 -4.37 2.41
N PRO A 72 -4.20 -4.58 2.91
CA PRO A 72 -3.02 -4.03 2.25
C PRO A 72 -2.81 -4.60 0.84
N PHE A 73 -3.26 -5.84 0.57
CA PHE A 73 -3.21 -6.43 -0.76
C PHE A 73 -4.26 -5.84 -1.70
N GLU A 74 -5.46 -5.53 -1.19
CA GLU A 74 -6.49 -4.88 -2.01
C GLU A 74 -6.06 -3.47 -2.38
N GLU A 75 -5.51 -2.71 -1.42
CA GLU A 75 -4.97 -1.37 -1.66
C GLU A 75 -3.85 -1.40 -2.71
N ALA A 76 -2.89 -2.33 -2.57
CA ALA A 76 -1.80 -2.49 -3.54
C ALA A 76 -2.33 -2.91 -4.92
N THR A 77 -3.32 -3.80 -4.97
CA THR A 77 -3.91 -4.26 -6.25
C THR A 77 -4.70 -3.15 -6.92
N ARG A 78 -5.47 -2.36 -6.16
CA ARG A 78 -6.21 -1.22 -6.66
C ARG A 78 -5.26 -0.16 -7.22
N GLU A 79 -4.19 0.16 -6.48
CA GLU A 79 -3.14 1.07 -6.93
C GLU A 79 -2.51 0.57 -8.24
N MET A 80 -2.22 -0.73 -8.34
CA MET A 80 -1.58 -1.32 -9.52
C MET A 80 -2.50 -1.53 -10.72
N SER A 81 -3.82 -1.60 -10.49
CA SER A 81 -4.80 -1.75 -11.55
C SER A 81 -5.16 -0.43 -12.23
N GLY A 82 -4.58 0.70 -11.79
CA GLY A 82 -4.78 2.00 -12.43
C GLY A 82 -4.21 2.05 -13.85
N GLU A 83 -5.06 2.35 -14.83
CA GLU A 83 -4.70 2.31 -16.26
C GLU A 83 -3.72 3.42 -16.69
N ASN A 84 -3.73 4.57 -16.03
CA ASN A 84 -3.06 5.78 -16.52
C ASN A 84 -1.79 6.20 -15.75
N PHE A 85 -1.50 5.61 -14.58
CA PHE A 85 -0.47 6.14 -13.66
C PHE A 85 0.36 5.07 -12.93
N THR A 86 0.18 3.80 -13.26
CA THR A 86 0.92 2.72 -12.62
C THR A 86 2.28 2.54 -13.28
N THR A 87 3.34 2.96 -12.58
CA THR A 87 4.72 2.75 -13.03
C THR A 87 5.29 1.48 -12.43
N ILE A 88 6.04 0.72 -13.23
CA ILE A 88 6.79 -0.47 -12.78
C ILE A 88 7.76 -0.17 -11.62
N ALA A 89 8.16 1.10 -11.46
CA ALA A 89 8.92 1.62 -10.33
C ALA A 89 8.23 1.45 -8.95
N LYS A 90 6.90 1.28 -8.91
CA LYS A 90 6.15 1.06 -7.66
C LYS A 90 6.29 -0.36 -7.11
N VAL A 91 6.71 -1.33 -7.93
CA VAL A 91 6.71 -2.76 -7.57
C VAL A 91 7.57 -3.04 -6.32
N ILE A 92 8.82 -2.57 -6.30
CA ILE A 92 9.72 -2.80 -5.16
C ILE A 92 9.19 -2.12 -3.88
N PRO A 93 8.83 -0.82 -3.88
CA PRO A 93 8.23 -0.17 -2.72
C PRO A 93 6.99 -0.89 -2.17
N MET A 94 6.07 -1.31 -3.03
CA MET A 94 4.86 -2.00 -2.56
C MET A 94 5.17 -3.37 -1.97
N VAL A 95 6.02 -4.18 -2.60
CA VAL A 95 6.38 -5.50 -2.04
C VAL A 95 7.00 -5.33 -0.66
N ARG A 96 7.89 -4.35 -0.49
CA ARG A 96 8.49 -4.02 0.81
C ARG A 96 7.41 -3.60 1.82
N GLY A 97 6.51 -2.70 1.43
CA GLY A 97 5.38 -2.27 2.25
C GLY A 97 4.48 -3.42 2.67
N LEU A 98 4.12 -4.33 1.75
CA LEU A 98 3.33 -5.52 2.03
C LEU A 98 4.05 -6.45 3.03
N LYS A 99 5.37 -6.67 2.87
CA LYS A 99 6.18 -7.48 3.81
C LYS A 99 6.18 -6.88 5.21
N GLU A 100 6.29 -5.56 5.30
CA GLU A 100 6.24 -4.83 6.57
C GLU A 100 4.85 -4.89 7.21
N GLN A 101 3.78 -4.63 6.46
CA GLN A 101 2.40 -4.73 6.93
C GLN A 101 2.06 -6.14 7.44
N MET A 102 2.50 -7.19 6.74
CA MET A 102 2.31 -8.57 7.23
C MET A 102 3.07 -8.83 8.53
N SER A 103 4.29 -8.30 8.64
CA SER A 103 5.07 -8.41 9.88
C SER A 103 4.41 -7.68 11.06
N ILE A 104 3.81 -6.51 10.82
CA ILE A 104 3.04 -5.75 11.82
C ILE A 104 1.78 -6.53 12.22
N ASN A 105 1.01 -7.01 11.25
CA ASN A 105 -0.22 -7.78 11.50
C ASN A 105 0.05 -9.01 12.36
N LEU A 106 1.10 -9.77 12.05
CA LEU A 106 1.50 -10.97 12.81
C LEU A 106 1.94 -10.67 14.24
N LYS A 107 2.56 -9.52 14.49
CA LYS A 107 2.90 -9.05 15.84
C LYS A 107 1.67 -8.64 16.63
N LYS A 108 0.69 -8.00 15.97
CA LYS A 108 -0.54 -7.51 16.59
C LYS A 108 -1.49 -8.66 16.94
N ARG A 109 -1.70 -9.60 16.01
CA ARG A 109 -2.62 -10.72 16.18
C ARG A 109 -2.10 -11.92 15.41
N ASN A 110 -2.07 -13.08 16.05
CA ASN A 110 -1.68 -14.33 15.42
C ASN A 110 -2.79 -14.79 14.44
N CYS A 111 -2.83 -14.23 13.24
CA CYS A 111 -3.79 -14.55 12.19
C CYS A 111 -3.18 -15.59 11.22
N PRO A 112 -3.78 -16.79 11.06
CA PRO A 112 -3.30 -17.80 10.11
C PRO A 112 -3.24 -17.28 8.67
N MET A 113 -4.23 -16.48 8.26
CA MET A 113 -4.26 -15.86 6.92
C MET A 113 -3.05 -14.96 6.70
N ALA A 114 -2.71 -14.09 7.67
CA ALA A 114 -1.55 -13.22 7.56
C ALA A 114 -0.23 -14.02 7.46
N LYS A 115 -0.13 -15.18 8.14
CA LYS A 115 1.04 -16.06 8.04
C LYS A 115 1.20 -16.63 6.64
N GLU A 116 0.11 -17.16 6.09
CA GLU A 116 0.11 -17.72 4.74
C GLU A 116 0.41 -16.64 3.71
N LEU A 117 -0.22 -15.47 3.81
CA LEU A 117 0.06 -14.34 2.93
C LEU A 117 1.52 -13.88 3.00
N GLN A 118 2.12 -13.86 4.20
CA GLN A 118 3.54 -13.54 4.35
C GLN A 118 4.43 -14.59 3.67
N ALA A 119 4.14 -15.88 3.85
CA ALA A 119 4.89 -16.97 3.24
C ALA A 119 4.79 -16.91 1.70
N GLN A 120 3.60 -16.72 1.15
CA GLN A 120 3.38 -16.56 -0.28
C GLN A 120 4.08 -15.32 -0.84
N LEU A 121 4.09 -14.21 -0.09
CA LEU A 121 4.79 -12.99 -0.49
C LEU A 121 6.31 -13.21 -0.52
N GLN A 122 6.87 -13.93 0.45
CA GLN A 122 8.29 -14.31 0.46
C GLN A 122 8.64 -15.29 -0.66
N GLN A 123 7.76 -16.25 -0.96
CA GLN A 123 7.99 -17.23 -2.03
C GLN A 123 7.98 -16.58 -3.42
N ARG A 124 6.99 -15.71 -3.69
CA ARG A 124 6.81 -15.10 -5.01
C ARG A 124 7.68 -13.87 -5.23
N PHE A 125 7.97 -13.13 -4.17
CA PHE A 125 8.76 -11.91 -4.20
C PHE A 125 9.88 -11.96 -3.18
N SER A 126 10.70 -13.01 -3.25
CA SER A 126 11.88 -13.19 -2.40
C SER A 126 12.81 -11.98 -2.50
N CYS A 127 13.28 -11.70 -3.72
CA CYS A 127 14.19 -10.60 -4.05
C CYS A 127 13.74 -9.86 -5.33
N PRO A 128 12.66 -9.05 -5.31
CA PRO A 128 12.24 -8.29 -6.50
C PRO A 128 13.34 -7.34 -7.03
N GLU A 129 14.30 -6.99 -6.18
CA GLU A 129 15.42 -6.12 -6.50
C GLU A 129 16.52 -6.77 -7.35
N GLU A 130 16.55 -8.11 -7.46
CA GLU A 130 17.46 -8.80 -8.39
C GLU A 130 17.06 -8.56 -9.85
N SER A 131 15.78 -8.24 -10.10
CA SER A 131 15.32 -7.87 -11.43
C SER A 131 15.86 -6.50 -11.80
N PHE A 132 16.77 -6.46 -12.77
CA PHE A 132 17.35 -5.22 -13.26
C PHE A 132 16.29 -4.22 -13.71
N ILE A 133 15.22 -4.67 -14.37
CA ILE A 133 14.15 -3.78 -14.84
C ILE A 133 13.42 -3.12 -13.66
N LEU A 134 13.07 -3.90 -12.64
CA LEU A 134 12.40 -3.38 -11.44
C LEU A 134 13.32 -2.43 -10.67
N ALA A 135 14.59 -2.82 -10.47
CA ALA A 135 15.58 -2.05 -9.75
C ALA A 135 15.94 -0.73 -10.48
N ALA A 136 16.21 -0.79 -11.79
CA ALA A 136 16.52 0.38 -12.59
C ALA A 136 15.32 1.33 -12.69
N SER A 137 14.11 0.79 -12.89
CA SER A 137 12.91 1.63 -12.97
C SER A 137 12.61 2.32 -11.64
N THR A 138 12.80 1.60 -10.52
CA THR A 138 12.66 2.20 -9.17
C THR A 138 13.77 3.21 -8.88
N PHE A 139 15.02 2.95 -9.31
CA PHE A 139 16.16 3.85 -9.19
C PHE A 139 15.91 5.18 -9.92
N LEU A 140 15.43 5.10 -11.16
CA LEU A 140 15.30 6.25 -12.06
C LEU A 140 14.08 7.12 -11.72
N ASP A 141 13.12 6.61 -10.96
CA ASP A 141 11.93 7.34 -10.57
C ASP A 141 12.24 8.27 -9.37
N PRO A 142 12.19 9.61 -9.54
CA PRO A 142 12.58 10.56 -8.49
C PRO A 142 11.77 10.39 -7.19
N ARG A 143 10.55 9.85 -7.27
CA ARG A 143 9.67 9.62 -6.12
C ARG A 143 10.23 8.62 -5.11
N PHE A 144 11.15 7.75 -5.53
CA PHE A 144 11.68 6.68 -4.70
C PHE A 144 13.15 6.89 -4.28
N LYS A 145 13.77 7.99 -4.71
CA LYS A 145 15.21 8.27 -4.56
C LYS A 145 15.71 8.32 -3.10
N ASP A 146 14.85 8.70 -2.15
CA ASP A 146 15.19 8.80 -0.71
C ASP A 146 14.85 7.55 0.10
N GLN A 147 14.16 6.56 -0.48
CA GLN A 147 13.60 5.45 0.29
C GLN A 147 14.62 4.34 0.58
N ASN A 148 15.55 4.51 1.52
CA ASN A 148 16.40 3.42 2.09
C ASN A 148 16.79 2.34 1.06
N GLN A 149 17.24 2.80 -0.11
CA GLN A 149 17.42 2.03 -1.34
C GLN A 149 18.90 1.96 -1.74
N LYS A 150 19.77 2.56 -0.92
CA LYS A 150 21.15 2.92 -1.26
C LYS A 150 21.98 1.73 -1.77
N GLU A 151 22.06 0.62 -1.05
CA GLU A 151 22.92 -0.50 -1.47
C GLU A 151 22.46 -1.18 -2.77
N MET A 152 21.15 -1.23 -3.02
CA MET A 152 20.57 -1.96 -4.16
C MET A 152 20.49 -1.09 -5.42
N LEU A 153 20.21 0.21 -5.24
CA LEU A 153 20.32 1.22 -6.30
C LEU A 153 21.78 1.31 -6.81
N GLU A 154 22.80 1.10 -5.98
CA GLU A 154 24.20 1.12 -6.44
C GLU A 154 24.51 -0.02 -7.43
N THR A 155 23.85 -1.18 -7.33
CA THR A 155 24.02 -2.27 -8.31
C THR A 155 23.35 -1.94 -9.64
N ALA A 156 22.13 -1.39 -9.60
CA ALA A 156 21.43 -0.90 -10.79
C ALA A 156 22.20 0.25 -11.45
N LYS A 157 22.69 1.20 -10.65
CA LYS A 157 23.53 2.33 -11.07
C LYS A 157 24.81 1.86 -11.74
N ARG A 158 25.54 0.91 -11.14
CA ARG A 158 26.75 0.33 -11.75
C ARG A 158 26.47 -0.24 -13.14
N ARG A 159 25.37 -0.99 -13.28
CA ARG A 159 24.97 -1.55 -14.59
C ARG A 159 24.55 -0.48 -15.58
N LEU A 160 23.79 0.53 -15.15
CA LEU A 160 23.39 1.65 -16.00
C LEU A 160 24.61 2.45 -16.47
N SER A 161 25.56 2.73 -15.58
CA SER A 161 26.82 3.42 -15.91
C SER A 161 27.72 2.63 -16.87
N GLN A 162 27.59 1.30 -16.94
CA GLN A 162 28.31 0.48 -17.93
C GLN A 162 27.66 0.50 -19.32
N GLN A 163 26.38 0.88 -19.42
CA GLN A 163 25.62 0.93 -20.68
C GLN A 163 25.57 2.34 -21.29
N LEU A 164 25.91 3.37 -20.50
CA LEU A 164 26.02 4.75 -20.98
C LEU A 164 27.38 4.93 -21.71
N PRO A 165 27.40 5.62 -22.86
CA PRO A 165 28.67 6.07 -23.44
C PRO A 165 29.41 6.97 -22.44
N PRO A 166 30.75 7.00 -22.48
CA PRO A 166 31.51 7.88 -21.61
C PRO A 166 31.03 9.33 -21.78
N PRO A 167 30.89 10.08 -20.67
CA PRO A 167 30.39 11.46 -20.73
C PRO A 167 31.32 12.31 -21.59
N ASP A 168 30.72 13.18 -22.41
CA ASP A 168 31.48 14.08 -23.29
C ASP A 168 32.37 14.99 -22.42
N PRO A 169 33.65 15.23 -22.79
CA PRO A 169 34.58 15.98 -21.96
C PRO A 169 34.11 17.39 -21.58
N GLU A 170 33.17 17.98 -22.32
CA GLU A 170 32.59 19.29 -22.06
C GLU A 170 31.54 19.28 -20.93
N GLU A 171 30.74 18.22 -20.79
CA GLU A 171 29.72 18.10 -19.74
C GLU A 171 30.34 17.95 -18.34
N VAL A 172 31.45 17.21 -18.25
CA VAL A 172 32.20 16.99 -16.99
C VAL A 172 32.84 18.29 -16.48
N GLN A 173 33.11 19.25 -17.37
CA GLN A 173 33.69 20.55 -17.02
C GLN A 173 32.63 21.52 -16.47
N LEU A 174 31.39 21.46 -17.00
CA LEU A 174 30.27 22.27 -16.52
C LEU A 174 29.80 21.87 -15.11
N GLU A 175 29.77 20.57 -14.80
CA GLU A 175 29.37 20.08 -13.48
C GLU A 175 30.38 20.45 -12.36
N LYS A 176 31.67 20.50 -12.70
CA LYS A 176 32.74 20.93 -11.79
C LYS A 176 32.83 22.45 -11.62
N ALA A 177 32.23 23.22 -12.53
CA ALA A 177 32.24 24.67 -12.52
C ALA A 177 31.07 25.28 -11.71
N VAL A 178 30.08 24.49 -11.26
CA VAL A 178 29.01 24.98 -10.38
C VAL A 178 29.57 25.19 -8.97
N PRO A 179 29.64 26.43 -8.45
CA PRO A 179 30.11 26.66 -7.10
C PRO A 179 29.11 26.07 -6.10
N GLN A 180 29.60 25.24 -5.18
CA GLN A 180 28.84 24.84 -3.98
C GLN A 180 28.39 26.11 -3.27
N GLN A 181 27.08 26.38 -3.24
CA GLN A 181 26.53 27.53 -2.53
C GLN A 181 26.95 27.47 -1.05
N ALA A 182 27.59 28.54 -0.59
CA ALA A 182 28.05 28.71 0.78
C ALA A 182 26.88 28.67 1.79
N PRO A 183 27.12 28.26 3.05
CA PRO A 183 26.07 28.21 4.06
C PRO A 183 25.58 29.62 4.38
N VAL A 184 24.28 29.87 4.14
CA VAL A 184 23.57 31.10 4.50
C VAL A 184 23.62 31.26 6.02
N HIS A 185 24.48 32.16 6.50
CA HIS A 185 24.44 32.63 7.89
C HIS A 185 23.10 33.34 8.13
N LYS A 186 22.27 32.78 9.02
CA LYS A 186 21.10 33.49 9.56
C LYS A 186 21.60 34.70 10.34
N ARG A 187 21.37 35.91 9.82
CA ARG A 187 21.47 37.14 10.62
C ARG A 187 20.47 37.05 11.76
N LYS A 188 20.97 37.19 12.98
CA LYS A 188 20.18 37.56 14.15
C LYS A 188 19.79 39.02 13.96
N ASP A 189 18.51 39.28 13.74
CA ASP A 189 17.95 40.60 13.96
C ASP A 189 17.10 40.55 15.24
N SER A 190 17.61 41.22 16.26
CA SER A 190 16.85 41.67 17.43
C SER A 190 15.83 42.70 16.99
N ILE A 191 14.59 42.58 17.48
CA ILE A 191 13.82 43.54 18.30
C ILE A 191 12.55 42.82 18.74
#